data_AF-A0A4Q6BSB4-F1
#
_entry.id   AF-A0A4Q6BSB4-F1
#
_cell.length_a   1.000
_cell.length_b   1.000
_cell.length_c   1.000
_cell.angle_alpha   90.00
_cell.angle_beta   90.00
_cell.angle_gamma   90.00
#
_symmetry.space_group_name_H-M   'P 1'
#
loop_
_entity.id
_entity.type
_entity.pdbx_description
1 polymer ?
#
loop_
_entity_poly.entity_id
_entity_poly.type
_entity_poly.pdbx_seq_one_letter_code
_entity_poly.pdbx_strand_id
1 'polypeptide(L)'
;MVERRTRRSEDPLVALHYKLAKTRQDRGLEAIVVADADGLVIAGAGAWPLCEEVAAYAPMLGESDRNELPARLAGRVSVRRADDLWVCLVGETTSEDPELDASSHAVTRILAA
;
A
#
# COMPACT_ATOMS: atom_id res chain seq x y z
N MET A 1 8.39 32.33 -0.94
CA MET A 1 9.42 31.36 -0.53
C MET A 1 8.91 29.95 -0.83
N VAL A 2 8.87 29.56 -2.11
CA VAL A 2 8.43 28.22 -2.56
C VAL A 2 9.27 27.91 -3.78
N GLU A 3 10.45 27.31 -3.58
CA GLU A 3 11.16 26.62 -4.66
C GLU A 3 12.30 25.77 -4.07
N ARG A 4 11.95 24.59 -3.53
CA ARG A 4 12.92 23.58 -3.07
C ARG A 4 12.45 22.16 -3.39
N ARG A 5 11.80 21.92 -4.54
CA ARG A 5 11.33 20.58 -4.95
C ARG A 5 11.68 20.18 -6.39
N THR A 6 12.67 20.82 -7.02
CA THR A 6 12.88 20.67 -8.48
C THR A 6 14.11 19.86 -8.86
N ARG A 7 14.71 19.05 -7.97
CA ARG A 7 15.96 18.36 -8.35
C ARG A 7 16.34 17.14 -7.51
N ARG A 8 15.54 16.07 -7.47
CA ARG A 8 16.10 14.75 -7.10
C ARG A 8 15.33 13.46 -7.40
N SER A 9 14.14 13.50 -7.98
CA SER A 9 13.38 12.27 -8.18
C SER A 9 13.46 11.79 -9.63
N GLU A 10 14.30 10.76 -9.85
CA GLU A 10 14.00 9.75 -10.87
C GLU A 10 12.64 9.16 -10.49
N ASP A 11 11.67 9.20 -11.42
CA ASP A 11 10.24 8.90 -11.25
C ASP A 11 9.86 8.12 -9.96
N PRO A 12 9.34 8.80 -8.91
CA PRO A 12 8.99 8.21 -7.62
C PRO A 12 8.00 7.06 -7.73
N LEU A 13 7.11 7.09 -8.73
CA LEU A 13 6.12 6.02 -8.93
C LEU A 13 6.80 4.76 -9.47
N VAL A 14 7.81 4.92 -10.32
CA VAL A 14 8.65 3.80 -10.79
C VAL A 14 9.45 3.22 -9.63
N ALA A 15 10.09 4.07 -8.81
CA ALA A 15 10.82 3.64 -7.62
C ALA A 15 9.90 2.89 -6.63
N LEU A 16 8.69 3.43 -6.42
CA LEU A 16 7.68 2.83 -5.58
C LEU A 16 7.25 1.47 -6.15
N HIS A 17 6.92 1.38 -7.43
CA HIS A 17 6.54 0.12 -8.08
C HIS A 17 7.61 -0.96 -7.90
N TYR A 18 8.89 -0.65 -8.14
CA TYR A 18 9.98 -1.62 -7.94
C TYR A 18 10.13 -2.04 -6.47
N LYS A 19 9.99 -1.10 -5.53
CA LYS A 19 10.03 -1.39 -4.11
C LYS A 19 8.91 -2.36 -3.73
N LEU A 20 7.67 -2.10 -4.16
CA LEU A 20 6.52 -2.95 -3.89
C LEU A 20 6.67 -4.33 -4.52
N ALA A 21 7.12 -4.41 -5.78
CA ALA A 21 7.36 -5.66 -6.48
C ALA A 21 8.39 -6.53 -5.75
N LYS A 22 9.48 -5.91 -5.27
CA LYS A 22 10.51 -6.61 -4.50
C LYS A 22 9.99 -7.09 -3.14
N THR A 23 9.31 -6.23 -2.37
CA THR A 23 8.69 -6.62 -1.09
C THR A 23 7.72 -7.79 -1.27
N ARG A 24 6.85 -7.74 -2.30
CA ARG A 24 5.91 -8.84 -2.60
C ARG A 24 6.63 -10.16 -2.80
N GLN A 25 7.70 -10.16 -3.59
CA GLN A 25 8.50 -11.35 -3.89
C GLN A 25 9.23 -11.87 -2.64
N ASP A 26 9.92 -10.98 -1.92
CA ASP A 26 10.74 -11.35 -0.75
C ASP A 26 9.87 -11.91 0.39
N ARG A 27 8.60 -11.49 0.48
CA ARG A 27 7.65 -11.92 1.53
C ARG A 27 6.62 -12.95 1.08
N GLY A 28 6.61 -13.35 -0.18
CA GLY A 28 5.60 -14.29 -0.70
C GLY A 28 4.17 -13.77 -0.64
N LEU A 29 3.96 -12.44 -0.72
CA LEU A 29 2.64 -11.84 -0.67
C LEU A 29 1.89 -12.06 -2.00
N GLU A 30 0.56 -12.11 -1.92
CA GLU A 30 -0.30 -12.12 -3.11
C GLU A 30 -0.33 -10.76 -3.78
N ALA A 31 -0.44 -9.71 -2.96
CA ALA A 31 -0.35 -8.33 -3.41
C ALA A 31 0.14 -7.40 -2.31
N ILE A 32 0.68 -6.26 -2.74
CA ILE A 32 0.93 -5.08 -1.92
C ILE A 32 0.46 -3.85 -2.70
N VAL A 33 -0.30 -2.99 -2.05
CA VAL A 33 -1.02 -1.87 -2.68
C VAL A 33 -0.82 -0.61 -1.88
N VAL A 34 -0.55 0.48 -2.58
CA VAL A 34 -0.63 1.84 -2.06
C VAL A 34 -1.83 2.51 -2.70
N ALA A 35 -2.77 2.95 -1.88
CA ALA A 35 -4.00 3.61 -2.31
C ALA A 35 -4.12 5.00 -1.69
N ASP A 36 -4.86 5.89 -2.33
CA ASP A 36 -5.22 7.19 -1.75
C ASP A 36 -6.45 7.09 -0.83
N ALA A 37 -6.86 8.24 -0.30
CA ALA A 37 -8.01 8.34 0.59
C ALA A 37 -9.36 7.98 -0.09
N ASP A 38 -9.45 8.07 -1.41
CA ASP A 38 -10.64 7.74 -2.20
C ASP A 38 -10.67 6.26 -2.64
N GLY A 39 -9.63 5.50 -2.30
CA GLY A 39 -9.50 4.08 -2.64
C GLY A 39 -8.99 3.83 -4.06
N LEU A 40 -8.31 4.80 -4.69
CA LEU A 40 -7.64 4.60 -5.98
C LEU A 40 -6.21 4.06 -5.79
N VAL A 41 -5.81 3.16 -6.68
CA VAL A 41 -4.44 2.61 -6.72
C VAL A 41 -3.46 3.69 -7.18
N ILE A 42 -2.52 4.06 -6.30
CA ILE A 42 -1.35 4.89 -6.64
C ILE A 42 -0.21 4.02 -7.18
N ALA A 43 0.02 2.88 -6.51
CA ALA A 43 0.98 1.88 -6.95
C ALA A 43 0.58 0.51 -6.39
N GLY A 44 0.84 -0.55 -7.14
CA GLY A 44 0.56 -1.91 -6.68
C GLY A 44 1.49 -2.93 -7.31
N ALA A 45 1.70 -4.02 -6.58
CA ALA A 45 2.37 -5.21 -7.09
C ALA A 45 1.51 -6.42 -6.76
N GLY A 46 1.09 -7.16 -7.77
CA GLY A 46 0.14 -8.28 -7.67
C GLY A 46 -0.73 -8.35 -8.93
N ALA A 47 -1.77 -9.17 -8.92
CA ALA A 47 -2.77 -9.15 -9.98
C ALA A 47 -3.59 -7.86 -9.92
N TRP A 48 -3.70 -7.14 -11.04
CA TRP A 48 -4.41 -5.85 -11.09
C TRP A 48 -5.83 -5.87 -10.48
N PRO A 49 -6.69 -6.87 -10.74
CA PRO A 49 -8.03 -6.91 -10.14
C PRO A 49 -8.02 -7.02 -8.61
N LEU A 50 -7.01 -7.66 -8.03
CA LEU A 50 -6.84 -7.74 -6.58
C LEU A 50 -6.36 -6.41 -6.02
N CYS A 51 -5.44 -5.73 -6.72
CA CYS A 51 -4.98 -4.41 -6.32
C CYS A 51 -6.12 -3.39 -6.30
N GLU A 52 -6.93 -3.35 -7.35
CA GLU A 52 -8.08 -2.44 -7.45
C GLU A 52 -9.10 -2.69 -6.34
N GLU A 53 -9.46 -3.96 -6.10
CA GLU A 53 -10.41 -4.27 -5.04
C GLU A 53 -9.88 -3.87 -3.66
N VAL A 54 -8.63 -4.22 -3.35
CA VAL A 54 -8.05 -3.92 -2.04
C VAL A 54 -7.93 -2.41 -1.82
N ALA A 55 -7.58 -1.65 -2.87
CA ALA A 55 -7.58 -0.20 -2.81
C ALA A 55 -8.97 0.37 -2.52
N ALA A 56 -10.01 -0.12 -3.21
CA ALA A 56 -11.39 0.34 -3.01
C ALA A 56 -11.89 0.15 -1.57
N TYR A 57 -11.43 -0.91 -0.89
CA TYR A 57 -11.80 -1.18 0.52
C TYR A 57 -10.80 -0.59 1.54
N ALA A 58 -9.66 -0.05 1.11
CA ALA A 58 -8.61 0.41 2.03
C ALA A 58 -9.07 1.49 3.03
N PRO A 59 -9.89 2.50 2.65
CA PRO A 59 -10.40 3.48 3.60
C PRO A 59 -11.27 2.84 4.71
N MET A 60 -12.16 1.92 4.34
CA MET A 60 -13.04 1.20 5.28
C MET A 60 -12.24 0.28 6.22
N LEU A 61 -11.21 -0.38 5.69
CA LEU A 61 -10.29 -1.24 6.45
C LEU A 61 -9.50 -0.48 7.52
N GLY A 62 -9.12 0.77 7.22
CA GLY A 62 -8.40 1.64 8.12
C GLY A 62 -9.25 2.23 9.24
N GLU A 63 -10.55 2.41 9.01
CA GLU A 63 -11.51 2.97 9.97
C GLU A 63 -12.14 1.92 10.90
N SER A 64 -11.69 0.66 10.81
CA SER A 64 -12.12 -0.49 11.63
C SER A 64 -13.50 -1.08 11.28
N ASP A 65 -14.11 -0.69 10.15
CA ASP A 65 -15.32 -1.36 9.65
C ASP A 65 -14.96 -2.55 8.76
N ARG A 66 -14.54 -3.64 9.42
CA ARG A 66 -14.11 -4.88 8.73
C ARG A 66 -15.26 -5.82 8.38
N ASN A 67 -16.49 -5.51 8.82
CA ASN A 67 -17.65 -6.39 8.65
C ASN A 67 -18.22 -6.36 7.23
N GLU A 68 -17.89 -5.34 6.44
CA GLU A 68 -18.40 -5.16 5.08
C GLU A 68 -17.45 -5.72 3.99
N LEU A 69 -16.39 -6.41 4.40
CA LEU A 69 -15.41 -6.94 3.45
C LEU A 69 -15.93 -8.18 2.73
N PRO A 70 -15.59 -8.34 1.44
CA PRO A 70 -15.71 -9.61 0.76
C PRO A 70 -15.00 -10.72 1.56
N ALA A 71 -15.64 -11.89 1.68
CA ALA A 71 -15.11 -13.02 2.45
C ALA A 71 -13.68 -13.44 2.02
N ARG A 72 -13.31 -13.19 0.77
CA ARG A 72 -11.96 -13.48 0.24
C ARG A 72 -10.87 -12.53 0.76
N LEU A 73 -11.22 -11.33 1.24
CA LEU A 73 -10.29 -10.37 1.81
C LEU A 73 -10.29 -10.41 3.36
N ALA A 74 -11.40 -10.85 3.95
CA ALA A 74 -11.53 -10.96 5.40
C ALA A 74 -10.39 -11.78 6.02
N GLY A 75 -9.66 -11.18 6.96
CA GLY A 75 -8.55 -11.81 7.69
C GLY A 75 -7.26 -12.04 6.88
N ARG A 76 -7.19 -11.59 5.63
CA ARG A 76 -6.02 -11.76 4.73
C ARG A 76 -5.40 -10.43 4.30
N VAL A 77 -5.98 -9.32 4.76
CA VAL A 77 -5.56 -7.97 4.42
C VAL A 77 -5.20 -7.19 5.69
N SER A 78 -3.93 -6.79 5.75
CA SER A 78 -3.42 -5.86 6.75
C SER A 78 -3.25 -4.48 6.12
N VAL A 79 -3.81 -3.45 6.77
CA VAL A 79 -3.82 -2.07 6.27
C VAL A 79 -3.21 -1.14 7.29
N ARG A 80 -2.41 -0.18 6.82
CA ARG A 80 -1.84 0.90 7.62
C ARG A 80 -1.91 2.21 6.86
N ARG A 81 -2.20 3.28 7.59
CA ARG A 81 -2.14 4.64 7.06
C ARG A 81 -0.68 5.12 7.02
N ALA A 82 -0.28 5.69 5.89
CA ALA A 82 0.98 6.40 5.69
C ALA A 82 0.64 7.79 5.12
N ASP A 83 0.65 8.81 5.99
CA ASP A 83 0.17 10.17 5.66
C ASP A 83 -1.30 10.19 5.20
N ASP A 84 -1.54 10.55 3.93
CA ASP A 84 -2.84 10.56 3.25
C ASP A 84 -3.10 9.29 2.42
N LEU A 85 -2.17 8.34 2.46
CA LEU A 85 -2.24 7.07 1.72
C LEU A 85 -2.49 5.88 2.64
N TRP A 86 -2.95 4.80 2.04
CA TRP A 86 -3.10 3.49 2.64
C TRP A 86 -2.10 2.51 2.04
N VAL A 87 -1.40 1.77 2.90
CA VAL A 87 -0.56 0.64 2.52
C VAL A 87 -1.28 -0.64 2.92
N CYS A 88 -1.50 -1.52 1.95
CA CYS A 88 -2.22 -2.76 2.13
C CYS A 88 -1.34 -3.95 1.75
N LEU A 89 -1.22 -4.93 2.64
CA LEU A 89 -0.61 -6.23 2.36
C LEU A 89 -1.69 -7.29 2.23
N VAL A 90 -1.58 -8.16 1.23
CA VAL A 90 -2.52 -9.25 0.98
C VAL A 90 -1.79 -10.59 1.02
N GLY A 91 -2.27 -11.51 1.85
CA GLY A 91 -1.75 -12.86 1.98
C GLY A 91 -1.80 -13.35 3.41
N GLU A 92 -0.84 -14.20 3.79
CA GLU A 92 -0.63 -14.60 5.17
C GLU A 92 -0.01 -13.43 5.95
N THR A 93 -0.87 -12.60 6.54
CA THR A 93 -0.47 -11.43 7.32
C THR A 93 -0.86 -11.61 8.78
N THR A 94 -0.02 -11.16 9.71
CA THR A 94 -0.37 -11.08 11.14
C THR A 94 -0.91 -9.69 11.49
N SER A 95 -1.62 -9.59 12.61
CA SER A 95 -2.14 -8.31 13.15
C SER A 95 -1.04 -7.27 13.39
N GLU A 96 0.19 -7.73 13.62
CA GLU A 96 1.40 -6.94 13.83
C GLU A 96 2.46 -7.33 12.79
N ASP A 97 2.14 -7.17 11.50
CA ASP A 97 3.10 -7.48 10.44
C ASP A 97 4.19 -6.40 10.37
N PRO A 98 5.46 -6.69 10.72
CA PRO A 98 6.54 -5.71 10.65
C PRO A 98 6.78 -5.20 9.23
N GLU A 99 6.39 -5.98 8.20
CA GLU A 99 6.48 -5.52 6.81
C GLU A 99 5.52 -4.37 6.52
N LEU A 100 4.37 -4.32 7.20
CA LEU A 100 3.39 -3.26 7.02
C LEU A 100 3.96 -1.92 7.52
N ASP A 101 4.62 -1.93 8.67
CA ASP A 101 5.30 -0.76 9.21
C ASP A 101 6.48 -0.34 8.33
N ALA A 102 7.30 -1.31 7.89
CA ALA A 102 8.44 -1.05 7.02
C ALA A 102 8.02 -0.49 5.65
N SER A 103 6.95 -1.04 5.06
CA SER A 103 6.38 -0.59 3.78
C SER A 103 5.78 0.81 3.91
N SER A 104 5.06 1.10 5.00
CA SER A 104 4.52 2.44 5.28
C SER A 104 5.63 3.49 5.35
N HIS A 105 6.71 3.22 6.09
CA HIS A 105 7.86 4.12 6.15
C HIS A 105 8.56 4.28 4.80
N ALA A 106 8.66 3.22 4.00
CA ALA A 106 9.27 3.28 2.68
C ALA A 106 8.45 4.16 1.72
N VAL A 107 7.12 4.05 1.75
CA VAL A 107 6.20 4.86 0.94
C VAL A 107 6.36 6.34 1.26
N THR A 108 6.25 6.73 2.53
CA THR A 108 6.44 8.13 2.95
C THR A 108 7.82 8.66 2.51
N ARG A 109 8.87 7.85 2.62
CA ARG A 109 10.23 8.26 2.20
C ARG A 109 10.38 8.44 0.69
N ILE A 110 9.79 7.57 -0.12
CA ILE A 110 9.91 7.62 -1.59
C ILE A 110 9.09 8.80 -2.13
N LEU A 111 7.90 9.03 -1.59
CA LEU A 111 7.02 10.11 -2.04
C LEU A 111 7.40 11.49 -1.50
N ALA A 112 8.18 11.55 -0.42
CA ALA A 112 8.75 12.80 0.09
C ALA A 112 10.10 13.19 -0.55
N ALA A 113 10.68 12.35 -1.42
CA ALA A 113 11.98 12.54 -2.07
C ALA A 113 11.91 13.41 -3.34
#